data_AF-A0A176YXJ2-F1
#
_entry.id   AF-A0A176YXJ2-F1
#
_cell.length_a   1.000
_cell.length_b   1.000
_cell.length_c   1.000
_cell.angle_alpha   90.00
_cell.angle_beta   90.00
_cell.angle_gamma   90.00
#
_symmetry.space_group_name_H-M   'P 1'
#
loop_
_entity.id
_entity.type
_entity.pdbx_description
1 polymer ?
#
loop_
_entity_poly.entity_id
_entity_poly.type
_entity_poly.pdbx_seq_one_letter_code
_entity_poly.pdbx_strand_id
1 'polypeptide(L)'
;MIRTVLAAAFALGAIAGSARAMPLAPLGATASDYVIAVAGGCGAGWHRGSYGGCLRNYANPAAHACPRGYHVGPYGGCRGNGR
;
A
#
# COMPACT_ATOMS: atom_id res chain seq x y z
N MET A 1 29.01 21.64 47.86
CA MET A 1 29.38 21.98 46.47
C MET A 1 29.13 20.83 45.49
N ILE A 2 29.65 19.62 45.71
CA ILE A 2 29.51 18.52 44.73
C ILE A 2 28.07 17.98 44.59
N ARG A 3 27.30 17.99 45.70
CA ARG A 3 25.91 17.49 45.73
C ARG A 3 24.93 18.35 44.92
N THR A 4 25.17 19.65 44.85
CA THR A 4 24.33 20.58 44.07
C THR A 4 24.63 20.49 42.57
N VAL A 5 25.89 20.23 42.20
CA VAL A 5 26.29 20.02 40.80
C VAL A 5 25.67 18.74 40.25
N LEU A 6 25.66 17.65 41.03
CA LEU A 6 25.07 16.37 40.61
C LEU A 6 23.55 16.48 40.40
N ALA A 7 22.87 17.19 41.30
CA ALA A 7 21.42 17.43 41.19
C ALA A 7 21.08 18.25 39.95
N ALA A 8 21.87 19.29 39.64
CA ALA A 8 21.68 20.11 38.45
C ALA A 8 21.91 19.31 37.15
N ALA A 9 22.96 18.49 37.10
CA ALA A 9 23.25 17.65 35.95
C ALA A 9 22.15 16.62 35.67
N PHE A 10 21.60 16.01 36.72
CA PHE A 10 20.50 15.05 36.59
C PHE A 10 19.20 15.71 36.09
N ALA A 11 18.90 16.91 36.59
CA ALA A 11 17.74 17.69 36.13
C ALA A 11 17.86 18.08 34.64
N LEU A 12 19.04 18.50 34.20
CA LEU A 12 19.30 18.85 32.79
C LEU A 12 19.21 17.63 31.85
N GLY A 13 19.72 16.47 32.28
CA GLY A 13 19.65 15.23 31.50
C GLY A 13 18.22 14.71 31.30
N ALA A 14 17.34 14.90 32.29
CA ALA A 14 15.94 14.48 32.19
C ALA A 14 15.13 15.25 31.13
N ILE A 15 15.48 16.51 30.87
CA ILE A 15 14.77 17.38 29.92
C ILE A 15 15.18 17.04 28.47
N ALA A 16 16.46 16.72 28.25
CA ALA A 16 17.02 16.42 26.93
C ALA A 16 16.56 15.07 26.34
N GLY A 17 16.09 14.13 27.17
CA GLY A 17 15.65 12.80 26.72
C GLY A 17 14.28 12.75 26.03
N SER A 18 13.59 13.89 25.91
CA SER A 18 12.22 13.96 25.34
C SER A 18 12.17 14.05 23.81
N ALA A 19 13.33 14.06 23.12
CA ALA A 19 13.41 14.01 21.66
C ALA A 19 12.97 12.63 21.15
N ARG A 20 11.66 12.44 21.02
CA ARG A 20 11.07 11.29 20.33
C ARG A 20 11.28 11.50 18.83
N ALA A 21 12.08 10.65 18.20
CA ALA A 21 12.05 10.51 16.75
C ALA A 21 10.60 10.15 16.37
N MET A 22 9.92 11.05 15.66
CA MET A 22 8.59 10.70 15.16
C MET A 22 8.75 9.50 14.22
N PRO A 23 7.98 8.42 14.40
CA PRO A 23 7.99 7.35 13.42
C PRO A 23 7.63 7.96 12.08
N LEU A 24 8.40 7.63 11.03
CA LEU A 24 8.00 7.96 9.67
C LEU A 24 6.57 7.43 9.51
N ALA A 25 5.63 8.34 9.29
CA ALA A 25 4.29 7.95 8.91
C ALA A 25 4.44 7.03 7.69
N PRO A 26 3.79 5.86 7.67
CA PRO A 26 3.68 5.12 6.43
C PRO A 26 3.12 6.11 5.41
N LEU A 27 3.86 6.32 4.32
CA LEU A 27 3.26 6.79 3.09
C LEU A 27 2.31 5.66 2.69
N GLY A 28 1.16 5.56 3.38
CA GLY A 28 0.02 4.84 2.89
C GLY A 28 -0.14 5.37 1.50
N ALA A 29 -0.05 4.49 0.50
CA ALA A 29 -0.06 4.85 -0.89
C ALA A 29 -1.27 5.75 -1.12
N THR A 30 -1.05 7.05 -0.99
CA THR A 30 -1.82 8.07 -1.65
C THR A 30 -1.40 7.82 -3.09
N ALA A 31 -2.05 6.81 -3.68
CA ALA A 31 -2.49 6.95 -5.05
C ALA A 31 -2.95 8.40 -5.10
N SER A 32 -2.13 9.25 -5.71
CA SER A 32 -2.48 10.65 -5.86
C SER A 32 -3.91 10.62 -6.33
N ASP A 33 -4.81 11.41 -5.74
CA ASP A 33 -6.24 11.33 -6.09
C ASP A 33 -6.46 11.59 -7.60
N TYR A 34 -5.42 12.11 -8.26
CA TYR A 34 -5.26 12.33 -9.69
C TYR A 34 -4.74 11.12 -10.51
N VAL A 35 -4.34 10.01 -9.88
CA VAL A 35 -3.72 8.83 -10.50
C VAL A 35 -4.48 7.58 -10.10
N ILE A 36 -5.38 7.16 -10.99
CA ILE A 36 -6.14 5.93 -10.84
C ILE A 36 -5.26 4.76 -11.31
N ALA A 37 -5.02 3.79 -10.41
CA ALA A 37 -4.30 2.57 -10.77
C ALA A 37 -5.14 1.72 -11.74
N VAL A 38 -4.86 1.83 -13.04
CA VAL A 38 -5.48 0.98 -14.06
C VAL A 38 -5.18 -0.47 -13.72
N ALA A 39 -6.24 -1.22 -13.41
CA ALA A 39 -6.15 -2.63 -13.06
C ALA A 39 -5.24 -2.98 -11.88
N GLY A 40 -5.24 -2.17 -10.83
CA GLY A 40 -4.37 -2.41 -9.67
C GLY A 40 -2.88 -2.32 -10.02
N GLY A 41 -2.55 -1.58 -11.09
CA GLY A 41 -1.20 -1.36 -11.58
C GLY A 41 -0.72 -2.34 -12.66
N CYS A 42 -1.56 -3.28 -13.10
CA CYS A 42 -1.18 -4.28 -14.11
C CYS A 42 -1.36 -3.81 -15.57
N GLY A 43 -2.01 -2.67 -15.79
CA GLY A 43 -2.24 -2.11 -17.12
C GLY A 43 -3.44 -2.71 -17.87
N ALA A 44 -3.65 -2.25 -19.11
CA ALA A 44 -4.82 -2.61 -19.91
C ALA A 44 -4.83 -4.11 -20.27
N GLY A 45 -5.94 -4.79 -19.98
CA GLY A 45 -6.13 -6.23 -20.29
C GLY A 45 -5.52 -7.20 -19.28
N TRP A 46 -5.02 -6.71 -18.15
CA TRP A 46 -4.42 -7.50 -17.08
C TRP A 46 -4.96 -7.09 -15.74
N HIS A 47 -5.29 -8.02 -14.84
CA HIS A 47 -5.70 -7.74 -13.46
C HIS A 47 -4.65 -8.23 -12.46
N ARG A 48 -4.66 -7.67 -11.25
CA ARG A 48 -3.87 -8.19 -10.14
C ARG A 48 -4.57 -9.40 -9.53
N GLY A 49 -3.92 -10.56 -9.58
CA GLY A 49 -4.41 -11.78 -8.94
C GLY A 49 -4.18 -11.78 -7.43
N SER A 50 -4.80 -12.73 -6.73
CA SER A 50 -4.69 -12.87 -5.27
C SER A 50 -3.25 -13.08 -4.77
N TYR A 51 -2.39 -13.68 -5.60
CA TYR A 51 -0.95 -13.85 -5.30
C TYR A 51 -0.10 -12.62 -5.65
N GLY A 52 -0.72 -11.48 -5.97
CA GLY A 52 -0.03 -10.22 -6.27
C GLY A 52 0.53 -10.09 -7.70
N GLY A 53 0.54 -11.16 -8.50
CA GLY A 53 0.97 -11.14 -9.90
C GLY A 53 -0.07 -10.54 -10.86
N CYS A 54 0.40 -10.10 -12.03
CA CYS A 54 -0.48 -9.62 -13.10
C CYS A 54 -0.92 -10.77 -14.00
N LEU A 55 -2.23 -10.97 -14.11
CA LEU A 55 -2.88 -12.03 -14.86
C LEU A 55 -3.67 -11.44 -16.02
N ARG A 56 -3.60 -12.02 -17.22
CA ARG A 56 -4.44 -11.53 -18.33
C ARG A 56 -5.90 -11.68 -17.94
N ASN A 57 -6.70 -10.66 -18.23
CA ASN A 57 -8.14 -10.78 -18.08
C ASN A 57 -8.66 -11.90 -18.99
N TYR A 58 -8.04 -12.03 -20.15
CA TYR A 58 -8.58 -12.79 -21.24
C TYR A 58 -7.49 -13.20 -22.23
N ALA A 59 -7.40 -14.50 -22.56
CA ALA A 59 -6.49 -15.04 -23.58
C ALA A 59 -7.21 -15.72 -24.78
N ASN A 60 -8.28 -16.50 -24.59
CA ASN A 60 -9.00 -17.22 -25.67
C ASN A 60 -10.52 -17.43 -25.41
N PRO A 61 -11.45 -16.84 -26.21
CA PRO A 61 -12.88 -16.72 -25.81
C PRO A 61 -13.60 -18.05 -25.79
N ALA A 62 -13.10 -18.99 -26.58
CA ALA A 62 -13.62 -20.35 -26.62
C ALA A 62 -13.20 -21.17 -25.39
N ALA A 63 -12.17 -20.74 -24.65
CA ALA A 63 -11.61 -21.46 -23.51
C ALA A 63 -11.83 -20.73 -22.16
N HIS A 64 -12.47 -19.56 -22.17
CA HIS A 64 -12.71 -18.75 -20.98
C HIS A 64 -14.18 -18.38 -20.82
N ALA A 65 -14.64 -18.35 -19.57
CA ALA A 65 -16.02 -18.02 -19.22
C ALA A 65 -16.38 -16.53 -19.44
N CYS A 66 -15.38 -15.64 -19.56
CA CYS A 66 -15.60 -14.20 -19.62
C CYS A 66 -15.24 -13.60 -20.99
N PRO A 67 -15.95 -12.56 -21.47
CA PRO A 67 -15.63 -11.87 -22.73
C PRO A 67 -14.27 -11.16 -22.72
N ARG A 68 -13.80 -10.71 -23.90
CA ARG A 68 -12.54 -9.98 -24.04
C ARG A 68 -12.45 -8.82 -23.06
N GLY A 69 -11.40 -8.81 -22.24
CA GLY A 69 -11.12 -7.74 -21.28
C GLY A 69 -11.69 -7.95 -19.88
N TYR A 70 -12.40 -9.04 -19.61
CA TYR A 70 -12.95 -9.39 -18.29
C TYR A 70 -12.30 -10.64 -17.71
N HIS A 71 -12.07 -10.67 -16.40
CA HIS A 71 -11.58 -11.85 -15.67
C HIS A 71 -12.65 -12.44 -14.76
N VAL A 72 -12.49 -13.70 -14.35
CA VAL A 72 -13.35 -14.34 -13.35
C VAL A 72 -12.98 -13.81 -11.97
N GLY A 73 -13.93 -13.15 -11.31
CA GLY A 73 -13.77 -12.64 -9.96
C GLY A 73 -14.04 -13.73 -8.89
N PRO A 74 -13.87 -13.39 -7.60
CA PRO A 74 -14.04 -14.31 -6.47
C PRO A 74 -15.39 -15.05 -6.39
N TYR A 75 -16.44 -14.50 -7.00
CA TYR A 75 -17.79 -15.08 -7.00
C TYR A 75 -18.18 -15.71 -8.36
N GLY A 76 -17.19 -16.03 -9.21
CA GLY A 76 -17.43 -16.64 -10.53
C GLY A 76 -17.94 -15.67 -11.60
N GLY A 77 -18.36 -14.46 -11.23
CA GLY A 77 -18.78 -13.41 -12.17
C GLY A 77 -17.61 -12.75 -12.91
N CYS A 78 -17.87 -12.29 -14.13
CA CYS A 78 -16.90 -11.56 -14.94
C CYS A 78 -16.73 -10.12 -14.43
N ARG A 79 -15.49 -9.69 -14.19
CA ARG A 79 -15.15 -8.33 -13.73
C ARG A 79 -14.17 -7.63 -14.64
N GLY A 80 -14.41 -6.34 -14.83
CA GLY A 80 -13.49 -5.41 -15.48
C GLY A 80 -12.51 -4.83 -14.46
N ASN A 81 -11.38 -4.35 -14.94
CA ASN A 81 -10.41 -3.67 -14.10
C ASN A 81 -10.79 -2.20 -13.89
N GLY A 82 -11.57 -1.95 -12.83
CA GLY A 82 -12.01 -0.61 -12.44
C GLY A 82 -13.28 -0.12 -13.14
N ARG A 83 -14.16 -1.04 -13.55
CA ARG A 83 -15.48 -0.76 -14.15
C ARG A 83 -16.53 -1.68 -13.55
#